data_AF-C7S700-F1
#
_entry.id   AF-C7S700-F1
#
_cell.length_a   1.000
_cell.length_b   1.000
_cell.length_c   1.000
_cell.angle_alpha   90.00
_cell.angle_beta   90.00
_cell.angle_gamma   90.00
#
_symmetry.space_group_name_H-M   'P 1'
#
loop_
_entity.id
_entity.type
_entity.pdbx_description
1 polymer ?
#
loop_
_entity_poly.entity_id
_entity_poly.type
_entity_poly.pdbx_seq_one_letter_code
_entity_poly.pdbx_strand_id
1 'polypeptide(L)' 'VVDVFPAESDSEAVRIELFDGEVEQLSMFDPLTGETLRKLPRYTIYPKNHYATTRERGCLG' A
#
# COMPACT_ATOMS: atom_id res chain seq x y z
N VAL A 1 -7.95 -5.05 -1.96
CA VAL A 1 -7.40 -3.72 -2.30
C VAL A 1 -6.87 -3.08 -1.03
N VAL A 2 -5.66 -2.51 -1.08
CA VAL A 2 -4.96 -1.87 0.03
C VAL A 2 -4.48 -0.50 -0.45
N ASP A 3 -4.83 0.57 0.27
CA ASP A 3 -4.40 1.93 -0.04
C ASP A 3 -3.29 2.36 0.92
N VAL A 4 -2.17 2.82 0.37
CA VAL A 4 -0.98 3.24 1.11
C VAL A 4 -0.74 4.73 0.91
N PHE A 5 -0.68 5.45 2.03
CA PHE A 5 -0.42 6.90 2.07
C PHE A 5 0.98 7.14 2.66
N PRO A 6 1.99 7.46 1.83
CA PRO A 6 3.33 7.71 2.32
C PRO A 6 3.40 9.02 3.13
N ALA A 7 4.00 8.97 4.31
CA ALA A 7 4.15 10.12 5.22
C ALA A 7 5.17 11.18 4.75
N GLU A 8 5.59 11.13 3.49
CA GLU A 8 6.63 11.98 2.88
C GLU A 8 6.13 12.66 1.60
N SER A 9 4.94 12.30 1.13
CA SER A 9 4.33 12.87 -0.08
C SER A 9 2.83 12.94 0.12
N ASP A 10 2.35 14.10 0.58
CA ASP A 10 0.93 14.39 0.76
C ASP A 10 0.14 14.40 -0.56
N SER A 11 0.83 14.37 -1.71
CA SER A 11 0.22 14.54 -3.04
C SER A 11 -0.03 13.24 -3.81
N GLU A 12 0.57 12.11 -3.42
CA GLU A 12 0.47 10.87 -4.21
C GLU A 12 0.31 9.65 -3.28
N ALA A 13 -0.76 8.89 -3.48
CA ALA A 13 -1.03 7.64 -2.77
C ALA A 13 -0.96 6.45 -3.71
N VAL A 14 -0.65 5.27 -3.18
CA VAL A 14 -0.53 4.02 -3.95
C VAL A 14 -1.63 3.05 -3.58
N ARG A 15 -2.36 2.58 -4.58
CA ARG A 15 -3.35 1.51 -4.46
C ARG A 15 -2.73 0.20 -4.92
N ILE A 16 -2.84 -0.80 -4.06
CA ILE A 16 -2.35 -2.16 -4.26
C ILE A 16 -3.56 -3.09 -4.35
N GLU A 17 -3.75 -3.68 -5.52
CA GLU A 17 -4.75 -4.71 -5.75
C GLU A 17 -4.10 -6.07 -5.55
N LEU A 18 -4.69 -6.87 -4.66
CA LEU A 18 -4.20 -8.19 -4.30
C LEU A 18 -5.24 -9.22 -4.74
N PHE A 19 -4.79 -10.26 -5.43
CA PHE A 19 -5.61 -11.38 -5.85
C PHE A 19 -4.87 -12.68 -5.52
N ASP A 20 -5.54 -13.56 -4.78
CA ASP A 20 -4.99 -14.85 -4.33
C ASP A 20 -3.63 -14.78 -3.61
N GLY A 21 -3.34 -13.65 -2.96
CA GLY A 21 -2.07 -13.41 -2.25
C GLY A 21 -0.95 -12.84 -3.13
N GLU A 22 -1.20 -12.63 -4.42
CA GLU A 22 -0.28 -11.96 -5.33
C GLU A 22 -0.71 -10.52 -5.62
N VAL A 23 0.26 -9.66 -5.98
CA VAL A 23 0.00 -8.28 -6.41
C VAL A 23 -0.48 -8.31 -7.86
N GLU A 24 -1.75 -8.00 -8.07
CA GLU A 24 -2.38 -7.96 -9.39
C GLU A 24 -2.14 -6.60 -10.08
N GLN A 25 -2.25 -5.50 -9.34
CA GLN A 25 -2.09 -4.16 -9.90
C GLN A 25 -1.58 -3.16 -8.87
N LEU A 26 -0.70 -2.26 -9.34
CA LEU A 26 -0.26 -1.07 -8.63
C LEU A 26 -0.69 0.16 -9.42
N SER A 27 -1.40 1.07 -8.75
CA SER A 27 -1.80 2.35 -9.34
C SER A 27 -1.52 3.47 -8.36
N MET A 28 -1.12 4.62 -8.90
CA MET A 28 -0.95 5.83 -8.12
C MET A 28 -2.16 6.71 -8.34
N PHE A 29 -2.68 7.26 -7.25
CA PHE A 29 -3.89 8.06 -7.25
C PHE A 29 -3.72 9.28 -6.35
N ASP A 30 -4.48 10.32 -6.64
CA ASP A 30 -4.58 11.50 -5.79
C ASP A 30 -5.47 11.15 -4.58
N PRO A 31 -4.96 11.25 -3.34
CA PRO A 31 -5.71 10.88 -2.15
C PRO A 31 -6.84 11.87 -1.79
N LEU A 32 -6.80 13.10 -2.32
CA LEU A 32 -7.81 14.14 -2.09
C LEU A 32 -8.97 14.03 -3.09
N THR A 33 -8.66 13.79 -4.37
CA THR A 33 -9.68 13.73 -5.43
C THR A 33 -10.12 12.30 -5.77
N GLY A 34 -9.29 11.29 -5.46
CA GLY A 34 -9.53 9.89 -5.82
C GLY A 34 -9.18 9.55 -7.27
N GLU A 35 -8.66 10.50 -8.06
CA GLU A 35 -8.32 10.26 -9.45
C GLU A 35 -7.07 9.39 -9.57
N THR A 36 -7.15 8.36 -10.42
CA THR A 36 -5.98 7.53 -10.74
C THR A 36 -5.05 8.30 -11.68
N LEU A 37 -3.87 8.64 -11.19
CA LEU A 37 -2.85 9.38 -11.92
C LEU A 37 -2.17 8.50 -12.98
N ARG A 38 -1.68 7.31 -12.57
CA ARG A 38 -0.99 6.38 -13.46
C ARG A 38 -0.89 4.97 -12.89
N LYS A 39 -0.76 3.97 -13.77
CA LYS A 39 -0.40 2.59 -13.38
C LYS A 39 1.11 2.45 -13.25
N LEU A 40 1.56 1.73 -12.23
CA LEU A 40 2.97 1.54 -11.93
C LEU A 40 3.36 0.08 -12.13
N PRO A 41 4.43 -0.23 -12.90
CA PRO A 41 4.92 -1.61 -13.03
C PRO A 41 5.64 -2.08 -11.76
N ARG A 42 6.22 -1.14 -10.99
CA ARG A 42 6.89 -1.39 -9.72
C ARG A 42 6.90 -0.11 -8.89
N TYR A 43 6.68 -0.23 -7.58
CA TYR A 43 6.83 0.87 -6.63
C TYR A 43 7.60 0.37 -5.40
N THR A 44 8.58 1.16 -4.94
CA THR A 44 9.38 0.79 -3.76
C THR A 44 8.92 1.66 -2.60
N ILE A 45 8.28 1.04 -1.61
CA ILE A 45 7.83 1.72 -0.40
C ILE A 45 8.93 1.56 0.64
N TYR A 46 9.51 2.66 1.09
CA TYR A 46 10.42 2.65 2.23
C TYR A 46 9.61 2.83 3.52
N PRO A 47 9.73 1.91 4.50
CA PRO A 47 9.08 2.10 5.80
C PRO A 47 9.75 3.25 6.56
N LYS A 48 8.98 4.25 6.97
CA LYS A 48 9.49 5.41 7.74
C LYS A 48 9.88 5.06 9.18
N ASN A 49 9.32 3.97 9.71
CA ASN A 49 9.70 3.34 10.97
C ASN A 49 9.46 1.84 10.85
N HIS A 50 10.32 1.04 11.48
CA HIS A 50 10.21 -0.42 11.58
C HIS A 50 8.90 -0.81 12.29
N TYR A 51 7.80 -0.94 11.56
CA TYR A 51 6.54 -1.48 12.08
C TYR A 51 6.09 -2.66 11.22
N ALA A 52 6.82 -3.76 11.37
CA ALA A 52 6.27 -5.07 11.09
C ALA A 52 5.54 -5.54 12.35
N THR A 53 4.29 -5.12 12.55
CA THR A 53 3.44 -5.82 13.51
C THR A 53 2.99 -7.10 12.83
N THR A 54 3.79 -8.15 12.96
CA THR A 54 3.30 -9.51 12.78
C THR A 54 2.15 -9.65 13.78
N ARG A 55 0.90 -9.68 13.31
CA ARG A 55 -0.18 -10.21 14.13
C ARG A 55 0.13 -11.69 14.34
N GLU A 56 0.84 -12.00 15.41
CA GLU A 56 0.92 -13.33 15.97
C GLU A 56 -0.52 -13.75 16.31
N ARG A 57 -1.07 -14.65 15.49
CA ARG A 57 -2.34 -15.30 15.80
C ARG A 57 -2.01 -16.46 16.74
N GLY A 58 -2.41 -16.29 18.00
CA GLY A 58 -2.85 -17.31 18.93
C GLY A 58 -2.03 -18.60 19.08
N CYS A 59 -1.47 -18.79 20.27
CA CYS A 59 -1.52 -20.10 20.91
C CYS A 59 -2.21 -19.92 22.27
N LEU A 60 -3.50 -20.26 22.32
CA LEU A 60 -4.20 -20.58 23.55
C LEU A 60 -3.53 -21.83 24.13
N GLY A 61 -3.02 -21.72 25.35
CA GLY A 61 -2.64 -22.83 26.22
C GLY A 61 -3.39 -22.71 27.53
#